data_AF-A0A9E4J4R3-F1
#
_entry.id   AF-A0A9E4J4R3-F1
#
_cell.length_a   1.000
_cell.length_b   1.000
_cell.length_c   1.000
_cell.angle_alpha   90.00
_cell.angle_beta   90.00
_cell.angle_gamma   90.00
#
_symmetry.space_group_name_H-M   'P 1'
#
loop_
_entity.id
_entity.type
_entity.pdbx_description
1 polymer ?
#
loop_
_entity_poly.entity_id
_entity_poly.type
_entity_poly.pdbx_seq_one_letter_code
_entity_poly.pdbx_strand_id
1 'polypeptide(L)'
;MGGVDLKHLLGMAKRHSRIAHQDLLAAPEAVGALARALPAFVAFEKRRYAGAFWVFDWDHRLPSKNVVVRLYAYYDEHRLAAGERSFAVRSEAIARQDLFPEFDVPDFGGLDADEAYEAEFEVGGVPPERYRLTSAWRHTVAASVGRRAEEVVRESEAYKVLREAAKDRPVGLGGPESAQWVSPAETGHPSWAVEVWFLRNFNGMVGEGTAFVVDPDASTIVGQRDFQFRAG
;
A
#
# COMPACT_ATOMS: atom_id res chain seq x y z
N MET A 1 -16.01 -13.27 19.49
CA MET A 1 -15.34 -12.03 19.95
C MET A 1 -14.77 -11.37 18.72
N GLY A 2 -15.50 -10.40 18.16
CA GLY A 2 -15.20 -9.80 16.86
C GLY A 2 -14.04 -8.82 16.93
N GLY A 3 -13.12 -8.90 15.98
CA GLY A 3 -12.09 -7.87 15.80
C GLY A 3 -12.70 -6.55 15.33
N VAL A 4 -11.90 -5.47 15.36
CA VAL A 4 -12.29 -4.17 14.81
C VAL A 4 -12.53 -4.32 13.31
N ASP A 5 -13.74 -4.01 12.85
CA ASP A 5 -14.01 -3.86 11.42
C ASP A 5 -13.51 -2.49 10.96
N LEU A 6 -12.38 -2.49 10.27
CA LEU A 6 -11.75 -1.25 9.80
C LEU A 6 -12.65 -0.48 8.82
N LYS A 7 -13.57 -1.15 8.11
CA LYS A 7 -14.47 -0.49 7.16
C LYS A 7 -15.47 0.42 7.86
N HIS A 8 -15.96 0.02 9.04
CA HIS A 8 -16.89 0.84 9.83
C HIS A 8 -16.26 2.16 10.31
N LEU A 9 -14.94 2.20 10.44
CA LEU A 9 -14.23 3.41 10.84
C LEU A 9 -14.15 4.48 9.74
N LEU A 10 -14.45 4.12 8.48
CA LEU A 10 -14.39 5.04 7.34
C LEU A 10 -15.42 6.18 7.47
N GLY A 11 -16.56 5.93 8.11
CA GLY A 11 -17.57 6.96 8.38
C GLY A 11 -17.07 8.08 9.32
N MET A 12 -15.96 7.84 10.04
CA MET A 12 -15.28 8.80 10.91
C MET A 12 -13.93 9.24 10.31
N ALA A 13 -13.76 9.10 8.99
CA ALA A 13 -12.52 9.48 8.33
C ALA A 13 -12.18 10.96 8.60
N LYS A 14 -10.93 11.17 8.99
CA LYS A 14 -10.35 12.50 9.17
C LYS A 14 -10.10 13.09 7.77
N ARG A 15 -10.10 14.42 7.63
CA ARG A 15 -9.94 15.09 6.33
C ARG A 15 -8.79 16.07 6.36
N HIS A 16 -8.03 16.11 5.27
CA HIS A 16 -7.11 17.20 4.99
C HIS A 16 -7.86 18.52 4.77
N SER A 17 -7.28 19.65 5.20
CA SER A 17 -7.93 20.97 5.12
C SER A 17 -8.34 21.31 3.69
N ARG A 18 -7.48 21.03 2.72
CA ARG A 18 -7.74 21.22 1.28
C ARG A 18 -8.88 20.37 0.72
N ILE A 19 -9.07 19.15 1.23
CA ILE A 19 -10.21 18.29 0.90
C ILE A 19 -11.49 18.85 1.52
N ALA A 20 -11.42 19.27 2.79
CA ALA A 20 -12.54 19.86 3.50
C ALA A 20 -13.01 21.18 2.87
N HIS A 21 -12.10 22.07 2.46
CA HIS A 21 -12.43 23.35 1.83
C HIS A 21 -13.15 23.20 0.48
N GLN A 22 -12.97 22.08 -0.20
CA GLN A 22 -13.60 21.77 -1.49
C GLN A 22 -14.87 20.91 -1.31
N ASP A 23 -15.31 20.65 -0.08
CA ASP A 23 -16.44 19.78 0.27
C ASP A 23 -16.36 18.37 -0.35
N LEU A 24 -15.14 17.90 -0.65
CA LEU A 24 -14.93 16.61 -1.27
C LEU A 24 -15.19 15.49 -0.25
N LEU A 25 -15.98 14.50 -0.67
CA LEU A 25 -16.42 13.38 0.18
C LEU A 25 -17.14 13.83 1.47
N ALA A 26 -17.80 15.00 1.45
CA ALA A 26 -18.63 15.48 2.55
C ALA A 26 -19.94 14.68 2.67
N ALA A 27 -20.49 14.23 1.54
CA ALA A 27 -21.76 13.51 1.46
C ALA A 27 -21.63 12.06 1.99
N PRO A 28 -22.55 11.60 2.87
CA PRO A 28 -22.56 10.22 3.37
C PRO A 28 -22.64 9.16 2.27
N GLU A 29 -23.31 9.45 1.15
CA GLU A 29 -23.47 8.54 0.02
C GLU A 29 -22.12 8.25 -0.66
N ALA A 30 -21.27 9.28 -0.79
CA ALA A 30 -19.93 9.14 -1.38
C ALA A 30 -19.03 8.29 -0.49
N VAL A 31 -19.04 8.52 0.82
CA VAL A 31 -18.31 7.70 1.80
C VAL A 31 -18.87 6.27 1.84
N GLY A 32 -20.18 6.10 1.73
CA GLY A 32 -20.83 4.80 1.67
C GLY A 32 -20.47 4.00 0.41
N ALA A 33 -20.33 4.65 -0.75
CA ALA A 33 -19.83 4.01 -1.96
C ALA A 33 -18.39 3.52 -1.80
N LEU A 34 -17.52 4.34 -1.21
CA LEU A 34 -16.15 3.95 -0.88
C LEU A 34 -16.10 2.77 0.10
N ALA A 35 -16.89 2.82 1.18
CA ALA A 35 -16.96 1.75 2.18
C ALA A 35 -17.32 0.39 1.58
N ARG A 36 -18.23 0.35 0.59
CA ARG A 36 -18.64 -0.87 -0.10
C ARG A 36 -17.54 -1.45 -0.98
N ALA A 37 -16.71 -0.60 -1.59
CA ALA A 37 -15.62 -1.00 -2.46
C ALA A 37 -14.35 -1.42 -1.71
N LEU A 38 -14.24 -1.09 -0.42
CA LEU A 38 -13.04 -1.40 0.37
C LEU A 38 -12.72 -2.91 0.31
N PRO A 39 -11.45 -3.29 0.11
CA PRO A 39 -11.03 -4.68 0.20
C PRO A 39 -11.10 -5.17 1.65
N ALA A 40 -10.84 -6.46 1.85
CA ALA A 40 -10.59 -6.99 3.18
C ALA A 40 -9.19 -6.56 3.66
N PHE A 41 -9.13 -5.95 4.83
CA PHE A 41 -7.87 -5.65 5.51
C PHE A 41 -7.58 -6.74 6.52
N VAL A 42 -6.60 -7.58 6.23
CA VAL A 42 -6.17 -8.68 7.10
C VAL A 42 -4.90 -8.25 7.81
N ALA A 43 -4.90 -8.32 9.14
CA ALA A 43 -3.69 -8.00 9.92
C ALA A 43 -2.53 -8.90 9.50
N PHE A 44 -1.33 -8.34 9.49
CA PHE A 44 -0.10 -9.08 9.20
C PHE A 44 0.12 -10.19 10.25
N GLU A 45 0.47 -11.38 9.77
CA GLU A 45 0.62 -12.59 10.57
C GLU A 45 -0.64 -12.91 11.43
N LYS A 46 -0.45 -13.52 12.59
CA LYS A 46 -1.52 -13.87 13.53
C LYS A 46 -1.87 -12.72 14.48
N ARG A 47 -1.58 -11.48 14.10
CA ARG A 47 -1.90 -10.29 14.89
C ARG A 47 -3.38 -9.94 14.77
N ARG A 48 -3.80 -8.95 15.56
CA ARG A 48 -5.16 -8.40 15.52
C ARG A 48 -5.07 -6.89 15.64
N TYR A 49 -5.93 -6.19 14.91
CA TYR A 49 -6.04 -4.74 15.06
C TYR A 49 -6.70 -4.39 16.39
N ALA A 50 -6.06 -3.49 17.15
CA ALA A 50 -6.68 -2.81 18.28
C ALA A 50 -7.51 -1.61 17.81
N GLY A 51 -7.13 -0.98 16.70
CA GLY A 51 -7.89 0.09 16.07
C GLY A 51 -7.18 0.69 14.87
N ALA A 52 -7.82 1.67 14.26
CA ALA A 52 -7.28 2.38 13.11
C ALA A 52 -7.93 3.76 12.97
N PHE A 53 -7.39 4.59 12.07
CA PHE A 53 -8.13 5.73 11.55
C PHE A 53 -7.87 5.90 10.05
N TRP A 54 -8.88 6.44 9.39
CA TRP A 54 -8.84 6.81 7.98
C TRP A 54 -8.56 8.29 7.81
N VAL A 55 -7.88 8.63 6.72
CA VAL A 55 -7.64 10.02 6.30
C VAL A 55 -7.99 10.16 4.81
N PHE A 56 -8.84 11.12 4.48
CA PHE A 56 -8.99 11.63 3.12
C PHE A 56 -8.00 12.78 2.94
N ASP A 57 -6.97 12.50 2.16
CA ASP A 57 -5.81 13.34 1.96
C ASP A 57 -5.79 13.90 0.53
N TRP A 58 -5.03 14.97 0.34
CA TRP A 58 -5.06 15.75 -0.90
C TRP A 58 -4.00 15.30 -1.90
N ASP A 59 -4.25 15.60 -3.17
CA ASP A 59 -3.42 15.20 -4.32
C ASP A 59 -2.34 16.24 -4.68
N HIS A 60 -2.09 17.21 -3.80
CA HIS A 60 -1.21 18.36 -4.04
C HIS A 60 -1.58 19.18 -5.30
N ARG A 61 -2.88 19.18 -5.68
CA ARG A 61 -3.40 19.97 -6.80
C ARG A 61 -4.64 20.75 -6.38
N LEU A 62 -4.78 21.94 -6.95
CA LEU A 62 -5.96 22.79 -6.74
C LEU A 62 -6.54 23.26 -8.10
N PRO A 63 -7.84 23.01 -8.37
CA PRO A 63 -8.72 22.14 -7.57
C PRO A 63 -8.22 20.68 -7.58
N SER A 64 -8.51 19.95 -6.51
CA SER A 64 -8.15 18.53 -6.40
C SER A 64 -8.99 17.73 -7.38
N LYS A 65 -8.33 16.87 -8.15
CA LYS A 65 -9.01 15.94 -9.08
C LYS A 65 -9.07 14.55 -8.50
N ASN A 66 -8.11 14.23 -7.64
CA ASN A 66 -8.03 12.96 -6.94
C ASN A 66 -8.12 13.16 -5.42
N VAL A 67 -8.46 12.09 -4.72
CA VAL A 67 -8.33 11.99 -3.26
C VAL A 67 -7.42 10.80 -2.95
N VAL A 68 -6.46 11.03 -2.07
CA VAL A 68 -5.64 9.96 -1.51
C VAL A 68 -6.31 9.45 -0.24
N VAL A 69 -6.73 8.19 -0.23
CA VAL A 69 -7.36 7.56 0.93
C VAL A 69 -6.30 6.78 1.68
N ARG A 70 -6.05 7.15 2.92
CA ARG A 70 -5.04 6.53 3.77
C ARG A 70 -5.69 5.81 4.95
N LEU A 71 -5.22 4.62 5.27
CA LEU A 71 -5.57 3.87 6.46
C LEU A 71 -4.33 3.68 7.32
N TYR A 72 -4.43 4.07 8.59
CA TYR A 72 -3.41 3.84 9.61
C TYR A 72 -3.96 2.88 10.65
N ALA A 73 -3.48 1.65 10.65
CA ALA A 73 -3.94 0.57 11.53
C ALA A 73 -2.87 0.20 12.56
N TYR A 74 -3.34 -0.20 13.75
CA TYR A 74 -2.51 -0.41 14.93
C TYR A 74 -2.91 -1.71 15.63
N TYR A 75 -1.93 -2.43 16.17
CA TYR A 75 -2.15 -3.68 16.90
C TYR A 75 -2.35 -3.49 18.40
N ASP A 76 -2.05 -2.31 18.93
CA ASP A 76 -2.27 -1.96 20.33
C ASP A 76 -2.79 -0.52 20.51
N GLU A 77 -3.49 -0.29 21.60
CA GLU A 77 -4.15 0.99 21.91
C GLU A 77 -3.16 2.12 22.20
N HIS A 78 -1.97 1.79 22.73
CA HIS A 78 -0.95 2.80 23.03
C HIS A 78 -0.36 3.38 21.74
N ARG A 79 -0.06 2.52 20.76
CA ARG A 79 0.38 2.94 19.42
C ARG A 79 -0.71 3.67 18.67
N LEU A 80 -1.98 3.22 18.77
CA LEU A 80 -3.10 3.98 18.22
C LEU A 80 -3.15 5.41 18.77
N ALA A 81 -3.10 5.56 20.10
CA ALA A 81 -3.11 6.87 20.74
C ALA A 81 -1.90 7.73 20.32
N ALA A 82 -0.73 7.13 20.12
CA ALA A 82 0.45 7.82 19.59
C ALA A 82 0.24 8.29 18.14
N GLY A 83 -0.34 7.43 17.30
CA GLY A 83 -0.71 7.75 15.93
C GLY A 83 -1.71 8.91 15.84
N GLU A 84 -2.71 8.94 16.72
CA GLU A 84 -3.67 10.05 16.78
C GLU A 84 -3.03 11.38 17.19
N ARG A 85 -2.08 11.34 18.15
CA ARG A 85 -1.28 12.53 18.49
C ARG A 85 -0.44 13.00 17.30
N SER A 86 0.20 12.08 16.59
CA SER A 86 1.00 12.39 15.40
C SER A 86 0.14 13.05 14.30
N PHE A 87 -1.07 12.54 14.07
CA PHE A 87 -2.05 13.15 13.18
C PHE A 87 -2.44 14.57 13.62
N ALA A 88 -2.70 14.79 14.91
CA ALA A 88 -3.06 16.11 15.43
C ALA A 88 -1.92 17.13 15.22
N VAL A 89 -0.69 16.75 15.55
CA VAL A 89 0.51 17.57 15.33
C VAL A 89 0.70 17.91 13.85
N ARG A 90 0.53 16.93 12.95
CA ARG A 90 0.61 17.16 11.50
C ARG A 90 -0.51 18.10 11.02
N SER A 91 -1.73 17.91 11.51
CA SER A 91 -2.88 18.79 11.20
C SER A 91 -2.62 20.24 11.59
N GLU A 92 -2.08 20.49 12.78
CA GLU A 92 -1.70 21.83 13.23
C GLU A 92 -0.55 22.43 12.41
N ALA A 93 0.41 21.61 11.98
CA ALA A 93 1.49 22.05 11.11
C ALA A 93 0.98 22.44 9.71
N ILE A 94 0.05 21.67 9.15
CA ILE A 94 -0.61 21.95 7.87
C ILE A 94 -1.41 23.23 7.97
N ALA A 95 -2.26 23.39 8.99
CA ALA A 95 -3.09 24.57 9.18
C ALA A 95 -2.28 25.87 9.28
N ARG A 96 -1.07 25.83 9.86
CA ARG A 96 -0.16 26.99 9.93
C ARG A 96 0.48 27.35 8.58
N GLN A 97 0.57 26.39 7.65
CA GLN A 97 1.15 26.58 6.32
C GLN A 97 0.08 26.84 5.26
N ASP A 98 -1.17 26.43 5.51
CA ASP A 98 -2.34 26.63 4.67
C ASP A 98 -2.85 28.08 4.77
N LEU A 99 -1.98 29.03 4.43
CA LEU A 99 -2.29 30.47 4.42
C LEU A 99 -2.74 30.95 3.04
N PHE A 100 -2.23 30.32 1.99
CA PHE A 100 -2.50 30.71 0.61
C PHE A 100 -2.76 29.46 -0.25
N PRO A 101 -3.84 29.42 -1.05
CA PRO A 101 -4.17 28.28 -1.91
C PRO A 101 -3.11 27.92 -2.94
N GLU A 102 -2.37 28.89 -3.47
CA GLU A 102 -1.36 28.68 -4.50
C GLU A 102 -0.13 27.90 -4.02
N PHE A 103 0.10 27.81 -2.70
CA PHE A 103 1.24 27.11 -2.16
C PHE A 103 0.89 25.70 -1.70
N ASP A 104 1.86 24.83 -1.99
CA ASP A 104 1.83 23.46 -1.54
C ASP A 104 1.94 23.37 -0.01
N VAL A 105 1.25 22.40 0.58
CA VAL A 105 1.27 22.11 2.01
C VAL A 105 1.58 20.63 2.26
N PRO A 106 2.14 20.26 3.43
CA PRO A 106 2.37 18.86 3.74
C PRO A 106 1.07 18.05 3.66
N ASP A 107 1.17 16.79 3.26
CA ASP A 107 0.07 15.83 3.35
C ASP A 107 0.15 15.03 4.67
N PHE A 108 -0.67 14.00 4.80
CA PHE A 108 -0.59 13.03 5.89
C PHE A 108 0.22 11.80 5.52
N GLY A 109 1.02 11.81 4.45
CA GLY A 109 1.92 10.72 4.10
C GLY A 109 2.96 10.46 5.19
N GLY A 110 3.26 9.18 5.40
CA GLY A 110 4.36 8.73 6.27
C GLY A 110 4.12 8.89 7.77
N LEU A 111 2.87 9.00 8.23
CA LEU A 111 2.59 8.88 9.67
C LEU A 111 2.94 7.47 10.17
N ASP A 112 3.44 7.39 11.41
CA ASP A 112 3.78 6.10 12.02
C ASP A 112 2.52 5.29 12.30
N ALA A 113 2.52 4.04 11.83
CA ALA A 113 1.49 3.04 12.10
C ALA A 113 2.11 1.64 12.04
N ASP A 114 1.45 0.67 12.66
CA ASP A 114 1.84 -0.72 12.47
C ASP A 114 1.59 -1.13 11.00
N GLU A 115 0.44 -0.76 10.43
CA GLU A 115 0.17 -0.92 9.02
C GLU A 115 -0.39 0.37 8.43
N ALA A 116 0.29 0.90 7.41
CA ALA A 116 -0.17 2.06 6.65
C ALA A 116 -0.54 1.62 5.24
N TYR A 117 -1.74 1.97 4.79
CA TYR A 117 -2.23 1.68 3.46
C TYR A 117 -2.65 2.95 2.75
N GLU A 118 -2.54 2.95 1.42
CA GLU A 118 -3.07 4.04 0.61
C GLU A 118 -3.66 3.57 -0.72
N ALA A 119 -4.62 4.34 -1.21
CA ALA A 119 -5.09 4.29 -2.58
C ALA A 119 -5.40 5.71 -3.05
N GLU A 120 -5.33 5.94 -4.35
CA GLU A 120 -5.73 7.20 -4.98
C GLU A 120 -6.87 6.91 -5.95
N PHE A 121 -7.85 7.81 -6.01
CA PHE A 121 -8.93 7.73 -6.99
C PHE A 121 -9.45 9.11 -7.38
N GLU A 122 -10.04 9.18 -8.58
CA GLU A 122 -10.66 10.40 -9.10
C GLU A 122 -11.94 10.74 -8.35
N VAL A 123 -12.14 12.01 -8.04
CA VAL A 123 -13.36 12.51 -7.40
C VAL A 123 -14.57 12.21 -8.29
N GLY A 124 -15.55 11.49 -7.75
CA GLY A 124 -16.75 11.06 -8.50
C GLY A 124 -16.51 9.86 -9.44
N GLY A 125 -15.27 9.37 -9.51
CA GLY A 125 -14.91 8.16 -10.22
C GLY A 125 -15.23 6.89 -9.43
N VAL A 126 -14.71 5.77 -9.92
CA VAL A 126 -14.87 4.46 -9.29
C VAL A 126 -13.98 4.38 -8.04
N PRO A 127 -14.51 4.05 -6.86
CA PRO A 127 -13.70 3.86 -5.66
C PRO A 127 -12.64 2.77 -5.84
N PRO A 128 -11.47 2.89 -5.20
CA PRO A 128 -10.39 1.93 -5.36
C PRO A 128 -10.71 0.61 -4.68
N GLU A 129 -10.56 -0.49 -5.42
CA GLU A 129 -10.72 -1.86 -4.92
C GLU A 129 -9.42 -2.42 -4.30
N ARG A 130 -8.31 -1.70 -4.47
CA ARG A 130 -6.97 -2.12 -4.02
C ARG A 130 -6.27 -1.00 -3.27
N TYR A 131 -5.58 -1.37 -2.20
CA TYR A 131 -4.84 -0.46 -1.34
C TYR A 131 -3.42 -0.98 -1.16
N ARG A 132 -2.45 -0.14 -1.52
CA ARG A 132 -1.02 -0.44 -1.40
C ARG A 132 -0.59 -0.32 0.05
N LEU A 133 0.16 -1.31 0.55
CA LEU A 133 0.80 -1.21 1.86
C LEU A 133 2.04 -0.29 1.74
N THR A 134 2.10 0.77 2.53
CA THR A 134 3.19 1.76 2.53
C THR A 134 4.16 1.64 3.70
N SER A 135 3.87 0.76 4.67
CA SER A 135 4.76 0.51 5.79
C SER A 135 6.17 0.10 5.35
N ALA A 136 7.20 0.78 5.86
CA ALA A 136 8.59 0.52 5.51
C ALA A 136 9.03 -0.92 5.81
N TRP A 137 8.48 -1.52 6.87
CA TRP A 137 8.81 -2.90 7.25
C TRP A 137 8.36 -3.94 6.22
N ARG A 138 7.53 -3.60 5.22
CA ARG A 138 7.13 -4.55 4.16
C ARG A 138 8.35 -5.15 3.43
N HIS A 139 9.47 -4.43 3.39
CA HIS A 139 10.73 -4.93 2.82
C HIS A 139 11.48 -5.94 3.72
N THR A 140 10.96 -6.20 4.93
CA THR A 140 11.57 -7.09 5.93
C THR A 140 11.00 -8.49 5.80
N VAL A 141 11.32 -9.17 4.70
CA VAL A 141 10.91 -10.57 4.50
C VAL A 141 11.87 -11.49 5.26
N ALA A 142 11.35 -12.35 6.13
CA ALA A 142 12.17 -13.33 6.83
C ALA A 142 12.85 -14.27 5.83
N ALA A 143 14.17 -14.49 5.97
CA ALA A 143 14.97 -15.23 4.99
C ALA A 143 14.43 -16.64 4.69
N SER A 144 13.84 -17.32 5.66
CA SER A 144 13.21 -18.64 5.46
C SER A 144 11.96 -18.57 4.58
N VAL A 145 11.15 -17.53 4.74
CA VAL A 145 9.95 -17.30 3.92
C VAL A 145 10.35 -16.86 2.52
N GLY A 146 11.30 -15.93 2.41
CA GLY A 146 11.85 -15.44 1.15
C GLY A 146 12.40 -16.57 0.29
N ARG A 147 13.24 -17.45 0.86
CA ARG A 147 13.77 -18.61 0.13
C ARG A 147 12.69 -19.54 -0.40
N ARG A 148 11.65 -19.82 0.41
CA ARG A 148 10.52 -20.66 -0.03
C ARG A 148 9.77 -20.01 -1.20
N ALA A 149 9.49 -18.71 -1.11
CA ALA A 149 8.82 -17.99 -2.19
C ALA A 149 9.66 -17.99 -3.48
N GLU A 150 10.97 -17.80 -3.37
CA GLU A 150 11.89 -17.87 -4.50
C GLU A 150 11.98 -19.27 -5.11
N GLU A 151 11.95 -20.33 -4.30
CA GLU A 151 11.90 -21.73 -4.77
C GLU A 151 10.63 -22.00 -5.58
N VAL A 152 9.46 -21.57 -5.08
CA VAL A 152 8.19 -21.65 -5.82
C VAL A 152 8.29 -20.99 -7.19
N VAL A 153 8.91 -19.79 -7.26
CA VAL A 153 9.14 -19.12 -8.55
C VAL A 153 10.10 -19.93 -9.43
N ARG A 154 11.24 -20.40 -8.89
CA ARG A 154 12.24 -21.17 -9.66
C ARG A 154 11.66 -22.45 -10.28
N GLU A 155 10.72 -23.08 -9.59
CA GLU A 155 10.06 -24.31 -10.05
C GLU A 155 8.93 -24.04 -11.07
N SER A 156 8.39 -22.82 -11.11
CA SER A 156 7.29 -22.46 -11.99
C SER A 156 7.65 -22.47 -13.47
N GLU A 157 6.69 -22.86 -14.31
CA GLU A 157 6.85 -22.84 -15.77
C GLU A 157 7.00 -21.41 -16.30
N ALA A 158 6.25 -20.46 -15.75
CA ALA A 158 6.32 -19.05 -16.13
C ALA A 158 7.75 -18.48 -15.97
N TYR A 159 8.41 -18.80 -14.85
CA TYR A 159 9.80 -18.41 -14.64
C TYR A 159 10.77 -19.11 -15.60
N LYS A 160 10.60 -20.42 -15.85
CA LYS A 160 11.47 -21.17 -16.78
C LYS A 160 11.40 -20.57 -18.19
N VAL A 161 10.21 -20.26 -18.69
CA VAL A 161 10.01 -19.57 -19.98
C VAL A 161 10.68 -18.20 -19.98
N LEU A 162 10.48 -17.39 -18.94
CA LEU A 162 11.10 -16.06 -18.84
C LEU A 162 12.62 -16.12 -18.78
N ARG A 163 13.18 -17.08 -18.05
CA ARG A 163 14.62 -17.31 -17.96
C ARG A 163 15.21 -17.72 -19.30
N GLU A 164 14.55 -18.60 -20.03
CA GLU A 164 14.97 -19.02 -21.37
C GLU A 164 14.87 -17.90 -22.40
N ALA A 165 13.89 -17.00 -22.27
CA ALA A 165 13.78 -15.81 -23.12
C ALA A 165 14.84 -14.75 -22.77
N ALA A 166 15.33 -14.71 -21.53
CA ALA A 166 16.31 -13.75 -21.03
C ALA A 166 17.75 -14.28 -21.09
N LYS A 167 18.14 -15.00 -22.16
CA LYS A 167 19.50 -15.57 -22.30
C LYS A 167 20.59 -14.51 -22.43
N ASP A 168 20.29 -13.38 -23.07
CA ASP A 168 21.23 -12.25 -23.24
C ASP A 168 21.22 -11.27 -22.06
N ARG A 169 20.71 -11.72 -20.92
CA ARG A 169 20.59 -10.91 -19.71
C ARG A 169 21.98 -10.50 -19.18
N PRO A 170 22.15 -9.24 -18.74
CA PRO A 170 23.41 -8.78 -18.15
C PRO A 170 23.91 -9.70 -17.04
N VAL A 171 25.21 -10.00 -17.08
CA VAL A 171 25.87 -10.83 -16.07
C VAL A 171 25.79 -10.13 -14.71
N GLY A 172 25.43 -10.88 -13.67
CA GLY A 172 25.39 -10.38 -12.29
C GLY A 172 24.01 -10.02 -11.73
N LEU A 173 22.94 -10.09 -12.54
CA LEU A 173 21.57 -9.77 -12.06
C LEU A 173 20.92 -10.86 -11.18
N GLY A 174 21.61 -11.96 -10.88
CA GLY A 174 21.16 -12.96 -9.89
C GLY A 174 19.93 -13.77 -10.31
N GLY A 175 19.37 -14.54 -9.38
CA GLY A 175 18.14 -15.31 -9.60
C GLY A 175 16.87 -14.47 -9.36
N PRO A 176 15.70 -15.10 -9.22
CA PRO A 176 14.57 -14.46 -8.57
C PRO A 176 14.91 -14.22 -7.10
N GLU A 177 14.54 -13.05 -6.58
CA GLU A 177 14.84 -12.61 -5.20
C GLU A 177 13.59 -12.04 -4.53
N SER A 178 13.36 -12.43 -3.27
CA SER A 178 12.26 -11.89 -2.47
C SER A 178 12.49 -10.41 -2.13
N ALA A 179 11.51 -9.55 -2.47
CA ALA A 179 11.66 -8.10 -2.39
C ALA A 179 10.85 -7.47 -1.25
N GLN A 180 9.60 -7.91 -1.06
CA GLN A 180 8.70 -7.33 -0.07
C GLN A 180 7.47 -8.20 0.19
N TRP A 181 6.85 -7.99 1.34
CA TRP A 181 5.48 -8.40 1.63
C TRP A 181 4.48 -7.58 0.83
N VAL A 182 3.39 -8.23 0.43
CA VAL A 182 2.25 -7.63 -0.24
C VAL A 182 0.99 -8.06 0.50
N SER A 183 0.11 -7.10 0.74
CA SER A 183 -1.10 -7.34 1.54
C SER A 183 -2.24 -7.96 0.71
N PRO A 184 -3.22 -8.60 1.37
CA PRO A 184 -4.50 -8.95 0.75
C PRO A 184 -5.21 -7.76 0.11
N ALA A 185 -5.11 -6.59 0.74
CA ALA A 185 -5.75 -5.37 0.25
C ALA A 185 -5.15 -4.88 -1.07
N GLU A 186 -3.89 -5.22 -1.38
CA GLU A 186 -3.21 -4.83 -2.61
C GLU A 186 -3.41 -5.87 -3.73
N THR A 187 -3.45 -7.15 -3.38
CA THR A 187 -3.47 -8.27 -4.33
C THR A 187 -4.88 -8.73 -4.68
N GLY A 188 -5.84 -8.57 -3.77
CA GLY A 188 -7.15 -9.23 -3.83
C GLY A 188 -7.11 -10.71 -3.42
N HIS A 189 -5.94 -11.25 -3.11
CA HIS A 189 -5.76 -12.61 -2.59
C HIS A 189 -6.02 -12.62 -1.08
N PRO A 190 -6.71 -13.63 -0.49
CA PRO A 190 -7.07 -13.61 0.93
C PRO A 190 -5.91 -13.66 1.93
N SER A 191 -4.71 -14.07 1.48
CA SER A 191 -3.53 -14.23 2.34
C SER A 191 -2.45 -13.21 2.03
N TRP A 192 -1.62 -12.93 3.02
CA TRP A 192 -0.38 -12.17 2.81
C TRP A 192 0.55 -12.91 1.86
N ALA A 193 1.14 -12.18 0.94
CA ALA A 193 2.00 -12.73 -0.11
C ALA A 193 3.38 -12.09 -0.07
N VAL A 194 4.36 -12.74 -0.71
CA VAL A 194 5.69 -12.20 -0.94
C VAL A 194 5.84 -11.90 -2.42
N GLU A 195 6.28 -10.69 -2.72
CA GLU A 195 6.69 -10.31 -4.06
C GLU A 195 8.13 -10.76 -4.30
N VAL A 196 8.33 -11.55 -5.35
CA VAL A 196 9.62 -12.08 -5.78
C VAL A 196 9.95 -11.47 -7.14
N TRP A 197 11.08 -10.79 -7.23
CA TRP A 197 11.50 -10.07 -8.43
C TRP A 197 12.49 -10.89 -9.24
N PHE A 198 12.27 -10.94 -10.55
CA PHE A 198 13.25 -11.39 -11.52
C PHE A 198 13.60 -10.23 -12.45
N LEU A 199 14.75 -9.58 -12.20
CA LEU A 199 15.25 -8.50 -13.04
C LEU A 199 15.68 -9.05 -14.38
N ARG A 200 15.23 -8.48 -15.50
CA ARG A 200 15.64 -8.85 -16.86
C ARG A 200 16.70 -7.90 -17.41
N ASN A 201 16.68 -6.64 -16.98
CA ASN A 201 17.64 -5.63 -17.39
C ASN A 201 17.89 -4.66 -16.24
N PHE A 202 19.11 -4.16 -16.12
CA PHE A 202 19.45 -3.04 -15.23
C PHE A 202 20.70 -2.34 -15.76
N ASN A 203 20.59 -1.05 -16.06
CA ASN A 203 21.68 -0.25 -16.62
C ASN A 203 22.36 0.68 -15.59
N GLY A 204 22.13 0.43 -14.29
CA GLY A 204 22.61 1.30 -13.20
C GLY A 204 21.65 2.43 -12.82
N MET A 205 20.75 2.84 -13.73
CA MET A 205 19.75 3.89 -13.47
C MET A 205 18.32 3.39 -13.58
N VAL A 206 18.05 2.45 -14.50
CA VAL A 206 16.73 1.93 -14.79
C VAL A 206 16.81 0.42 -14.79
N GLY A 207 15.93 -0.21 -14.04
CA GLY A 207 15.78 -1.65 -13.98
C GLY A 207 14.41 -2.08 -14.46
N GLU A 208 14.37 -3.22 -15.13
CA GLU A 208 13.16 -3.83 -15.69
C GLU A 208 13.13 -5.29 -15.29
N GLY A 209 11.95 -5.80 -14.97
CA GLY A 209 11.80 -7.16 -14.49
C GLY A 209 10.36 -7.64 -14.53
N THR A 210 10.18 -8.85 -14.00
CA THR A 210 8.89 -9.43 -13.72
C THR A 210 8.82 -9.73 -12.23
N ALA A 211 7.74 -9.28 -11.59
CA ALA A 211 7.43 -9.60 -10.21
C ALA A 211 6.39 -10.73 -10.18
N PHE A 212 6.64 -11.72 -9.34
CA PHE A 212 5.73 -12.79 -9.02
C PHE A 212 5.21 -12.56 -7.60
N VAL A 213 3.90 -12.63 -7.43
CA VAL A 213 3.26 -12.54 -6.11
C VAL A 213 3.00 -13.97 -5.66
N VAL A 214 3.66 -14.38 -4.58
CA VAL A 214 3.65 -15.76 -4.08
C VAL A 214 2.95 -15.82 -2.74
N ASP A 215 1.97 -16.70 -2.60
CA ASP A 215 1.46 -17.11 -1.29
C ASP A 215 2.45 -18.13 -0.68
N PRO A 216 3.20 -17.76 0.37
CA PRO A 216 4.23 -18.63 0.94
C PRO A 216 3.67 -19.80 1.77
N ASP A 217 2.39 -19.74 2.15
CA ASP A 217 1.72 -20.79 2.91
C ASP A 217 1.12 -21.83 1.96
N ALA A 218 0.46 -21.37 0.89
CA ALA A 218 -0.05 -22.24 -0.17
C ALA A 218 1.03 -22.73 -1.13
N SER A 219 2.20 -22.09 -1.15
CA SER A 219 3.31 -22.34 -2.08
C SER A 219 2.88 -22.21 -3.55
N THR A 220 2.11 -21.16 -3.86
CA THR A 220 1.58 -20.89 -5.21
C THR A 220 1.81 -19.45 -5.64
N ILE A 221 1.95 -19.25 -6.95
CA ILE A 221 1.96 -17.92 -7.57
C ILE A 221 0.51 -17.47 -7.74
N VAL A 222 0.15 -16.34 -7.13
CA VAL A 222 -1.21 -15.76 -7.15
C VAL A 222 -1.32 -14.52 -8.02
N GLY A 223 -0.18 -14.02 -8.52
CA GLY A 223 -0.14 -12.90 -9.44
C GLY A 223 1.22 -12.77 -10.12
N GLN A 224 1.23 -12.08 -11.26
CA GLN A 224 2.44 -11.77 -11.99
C GLN A 224 2.26 -10.41 -12.68
N ARG A 225 3.30 -9.57 -12.65
CA ARG A 225 3.32 -8.30 -13.37
C ARG A 225 4.72 -7.92 -13.81
N ASP A 226 4.83 -7.31 -14.97
CA ASP A 226 6.08 -6.67 -15.37
C ASP A 226 6.23 -5.33 -14.65
N PHE A 227 7.47 -4.90 -14.43
CA PHE A 227 7.76 -3.63 -13.82
C PHE A 227 9.02 -2.98 -14.38
N GLN A 228 9.06 -1.67 -14.19
CA GLN A 228 10.23 -0.84 -14.38
C GLN A 228 10.40 0.03 -13.15
N PHE A 229 11.63 0.22 -12.69
CA PHE A 229 11.97 1.14 -11.62
C PHE A 229 13.18 1.96 -12.02
N ARG A 230 13.35 3.12 -11.36
CA ARG A 230 14.55 3.93 -11.47
C ARG A 230 15.32 3.84 -10.16
N ALA A 231 16.62 3.57 -10.25
CA ALA A 231 17.53 3.73 -9.12
C ALA A 231 17.72 5.23 -8.88
N GLY A 232 17.48 5.66 -7.64
CA GLY A 232 17.68 7.02 -7.16
C GLY A 232 18.79 7.03 -6.12
#